data_AF-X6GEC6-F1
#
_entry.id   AF-X6GEC6-F1
#
_cell.length_a   1.000
_cell.length_b   1.000
_cell.length_c   1.000
_cell.angle_alpha   90.00
_cell.angle_beta   90.00
_cell.angle_gamma   90.00
#
_symmetry.space_group_name_H-M   'P 1'
#
loop_
_entity.id
_entity.type
_entity.pdbx_description
1 polymer ?
#
loop_
_entity_poly.entity_id
_entity_poly.type
_entity_poly.pdbx_seq_one_letter_code
_entity_poly.pdbx_strand_id
1 'polypeptide(L)' 'MPSFHVAMVTLNALLLGSINRPAGIFAWLYVAAIMLGSVYFSWHYAIDGYVSIILIWLIWRGTGEFTGAKQ' A
#
# COMPACT_ATOMS: atom_id res chain seq x y z
N MET A 1 0.15 3.13 16.19
CA MET A 1 -0.33 1.78 15.82
C MET A 1 -0.42 1.80 14.30
N PRO A 2 0.23 0.89 13.56
CA PRO A 2 0.29 0.99 12.10
C PRO A 2 -1.12 1.01 11.51
N SER A 3 -1.36 1.93 10.57
CA SER A 3 -2.69 2.13 10.00
C SER A 3 -3.06 0.95 9.09
N PHE A 4 -4.04 0.16 9.51
CA PHE A 4 -4.57 -0.95 8.72
C PHE A 4 -5.17 -0.47 7.38
N HIS A 5 -5.78 0.72 7.38
CA HIS A 5 -6.32 1.34 6.18
C HIS A 5 -5.23 1.53 5.14
N VAL A 6 -4.11 2.16 5.51
CA VAL A 6 -2.96 2.39 4.61
C VAL A 6 -2.35 1.06 4.14
N ALA A 7 -2.28 0.06 5.02
CA ALA A 7 -1.78 -1.26 4.66
C ALA A 7 -2.63 -1.93 3.56
N MET A 8 -3.96 -1.93 3.72
CA MET A 8 -4.89 -2.51 2.75
C MET A 8 -4.86 -1.79 1.39
N VAL A 9 -4.88 -0.45 1.35
CA VAL A 9 -4.82 0.25 0.05
C VAL A 9 -3.46 0.08 -0.64
N THR A 10 -2.36 -0.02 0.11
CA THR A 10 -1.03 -0.28 -0.47
C THR A 10 -0.98 -1.67 -1.12
N LEU A 11 -1.54 -2.70 -0.47
CA LEU A 11 -1.61 -4.04 -1.04
C LEU A 11 -2.44 -4.07 -2.34
N ASN A 12 -3.60 -3.39 -2.33
CA ASN A 12 -4.43 -3.27 -3.53
C ASN A 12 -3.69 -2.54 -4.66
N ALA A 13 -2.90 -1.50 -4.36
CA ALA A 13 -2.10 -0.79 -5.36
C ALA A 13 -1.03 -1.68 -6.00
N LEU A 14 -0.38 -2.53 -5.20
CA LEU A 14 0.60 -3.51 -5.70
C LEU A 14 -0.08 -4.59 -6.56
N LEU A 15 -1.23 -5.11 -6.13
CA LEU A 15 -2.01 -6.08 -6.90
C LEU A 15 -2.49 -5.50 -8.23
N LEU A 16 -3.15 -4.33 -8.21
CA LEU A 16 -3.63 -3.67 -9.43
C LEU A 16 -2.47 -3.30 -10.36
N GLY A 17 -1.31 -2.90 -9.80
CA GLY A 17 -0.09 -2.65 -10.54
C GLY A 17 0.46 -3.87 -11.27
N SER A 18 0.35 -5.07 -10.67
CA SER A 18 0.74 -6.33 -11.32
C SER A 18 -0.20 -6.77 -12.45
N ILE A 19 -1.47 -6.35 -12.39
CA ILE A 19 -2.47 -6.71 -13.41
C ILE A 19 -2.43 -5.71 -14.58
N ASN A 20 -2.51 -4.41 -14.30
CA ASN A 20 -2.59 -3.36 -15.31
C ASN A 20 -1.94 -2.05 -14.82
N ARG A 21 -0.98 -1.52 -15.59
CA ARG A 21 -0.29 -0.24 -15.30
C ARG A 21 -1.23 0.94 -14.99
N PRO A 22 -2.28 1.25 -15.79
CA PRO A 22 -3.16 2.37 -15.48
C PRO A 22 -3.95 2.15 -14.18
N ALA A 23 -4.40 0.92 -13.92
CA ALA A 23 -5.11 0.59 -12.69
C ALA A 23 -4.21 0.76 -11.44
N GLY A 24 -2.93 0.39 -11.56
CA GLY A 24 -1.93 0.64 -10.51
C GLY A 24 -1.76 2.13 -10.20
N ILE A 25 -1.71 3.00 -11.23
CA ILE A 25 -1.60 4.45 -11.03
C ILE A 25 -2.80 5.00 -10.27
N PHE A 26 -4.02 4.62 -10.66
CA PHE A 26 -5.24 5.02 -9.94
C PHE A 26 -5.24 4.52 -8.49
N ALA A 27 -4.77 3.30 -8.25
CA ALA A 27 -4.68 2.75 -6.90
C ALA A 27 -3.63 3.48 -6.05
N TRP A 28 -2.49 3.90 -6.61
CA TRP A 28 -1.50 4.72 -5.90
C TRP A 28 -2.01 6.12 -5.57
N LEU A 29 -2.82 6.73 -6.44
CA LEU A 29 -3.51 7.99 -6.12
C LEU A 29 -4.48 7.81 -4.95
N TYR A 30 -5.16 6.67 -4.90
CA TYR A 30 -6.04 6.34 -3.78
C TYR A 30 -5.28 6.12 -2.47
N VAL A 31 -4.10 5.48 -2.50
CA VAL A 31 -3.19 5.39 -1.35
C VAL A 31 -2.82 6.77 -0.82
N ALA A 32 -2.46 7.70 -1.71
CA ALA A 32 -2.12 9.07 -1.33
C ALA A 32 -3.30 9.80 -0.68
N ALA A 33 -4.51 9.65 -1.23
CA ALA A 33 -5.73 10.23 -0.67
C ALA A 33 -6.04 9.71 0.74
N ILE A 34 -5.91 8.39 0.96
CA ILE A 34 -6.13 7.77 2.28
C ILE A 34 -5.05 8.19 3.28
N MET A 35 -3.79 8.29 2.87
CA MET A 35 -2.69 8.82 3.69
C MET A 35 -2.99 10.24 4.16
N LEU A 36 -3.35 11.13 3.22
CA LEU A 36 -3.69 12.51 3.52
C LEU A 36 -4.92 12.60 4.43
N GLY A 37 -5.98 11.85 4.13
CA GLY A 37 -7.19 11.81 4.97
C GLY A 37 -6.88 11.32 6.39
N SER A 38 -6.06 10.27 6.53
CA SER A 38 -5.70 9.70 7.83
C SER A 38 -4.93 10.68 8.72
N VAL A 39 -4.06 11.51 8.13
CA VAL A 39 -3.32 12.56 8.85
C VAL A 39 -4.21 13.77 9.10
N TYR A 40 -4.99 14.19 8.11
CA TYR A 40 -5.86 15.37 8.19
C TYR A 40 -6.93 15.23 9.27
N PHE A 41 -7.54 14.04 9.39
CA PHE A 41 -8.48 13.74 10.46
C PHE A 41 -7.80 13.44 11.81
N SER A 42 -6.46 13.54 11.89
CA SER A 42 -5.66 13.22 13.07
C SER A 42 -5.90 11.80 13.62
N TRP A 43 -6.33 10.87 12.77
CA TRP A 43 -6.60 9.49 13.16
C TRP A 43 -5.30 8.69 13.33
N HIS A 44 -4.28 8.99 12.52
CA HIS A 44 -2.96 8.38 12.63
C HIS A 44 -1.86 9.38 12.32
N TYR A 45 -0.70 9.17 12.92
CA TYR A 45 0.49 9.91 12.53
C TYR A 45 0.93 9.46 11.13
N ALA A 46 1.49 10.39 10.35
CA ALA A 46 2.06 10.07 9.04
C ALA A 46 3.06 8.90 9.10
N ILE A 47 3.77 8.77 10.22
CA ILE A 47 4.71 7.68 10.46
C ILE A 47 4.05 6.31 10.52
N ASP A 48 2.84 6.19 11.07
CA ASP A 48 2.08 4.93 11.09
C ASP A 48 1.77 4.47 9.65
N GLY A 49 1.53 5.41 8.74
CA GLY A 49 1.31 5.12 7.32
C GLY A 49 2.58 4.70 6.59
N TYR A 50 3.71 5.38 6.82
CA TYR A 50 4.99 5.02 6.17
C TYR A 50 5.46 3.64 6.58
N VAL A 51 5.32 3.31 7.87
CA VAL A 51 5.64 1.97 8.40
C VAL A 51 4.76 0.91 7.74
N SER A 52 3.45 1.16 7.60
CA SER A 52 2.54 0.25 6.89
C SER A 52 2.93 0.01 5.43
N ILE A 53 3.28 1.07 4.68
CA ILE A 53 3.68 0.95 3.26
C ILE A 53 4.93 0.08 3.12
N ILE A 54 5.95 0.33 3.95
CA ILE A 54 7.22 -0.41 3.92
C ILE A 54 6.97 -1.89 4.26
N LEU A 55 6.21 -2.18 5.31
CA LEU A 55 5.88 -3.55 5.70
C LEU A 55 5.14 -4.31 4.61
N ILE A 56 4.11 -3.70 4.02
CA ILE A 56 3.33 -4.34 2.94
C ILE A 56 4.20 -4.57 1.70
N TRP A 57 5.07 -3.64 1.35
CA TRP A 57 5.99 -3.81 0.24
C TRP A 57 6.97 -4.97 0.47
N LEU A 58 7.53 -5.10 1.68
CA LEU A 58 8.41 -6.22 2.04
C LEU A 58 7.68 -7.57 1.97
N ILE A 59 6.45 -7.64 2.51
CA ILE A 59 5.61 -8.84 2.47
C ILE A 59 5.28 -9.20 1.02
N TRP A 60 4.93 -8.22 0.19
CA TRP A 60 4.59 -8.43 -1.22
C TRP A 60 5.77 -9.03 -1.99
N ARG A 61 6.99 -8.50 -1.81
CA ARG A 61 8.18 -9.05 -2.47
C ARG A 61 8.51 -10.46 -1.97
N GLY A 62 8.48 -10.68 -0.66
CA GLY A 62 8.71 -12.00 -0.08
C GLY A 62 7.70 -13.04 -0.57
N THR A 63 6.43 -12.64 -0.76
CA THR A 63 5.39 -13.53 -1.28
C THR A 63 5.59 -13.86 -2.76
N GLY A 64 6.01 -12.88 -3.57
CA GLY A 64 6.35 -13.11 -4.99
C GLY A 64 7.52 -14.08 -5.17
N GLU A 65 8.57 -13.92 -4.36
CA GLU A 65 9.71 -14.85 -4.36
C GLU A 65 9.30 -16.25 -3.89
N PHE A 66 8.46 -16.34 -2.84
CA PHE A 66 8.00 -17.63 -2.31
C PHE A 66 7.08 -18.39 -3.27
N THR A 67 6.24 -17.67 -4.04
CA THR A 67 5.33 -18.28 -5.02
C THR A 67 5.99 -18.57 -6.37
N GLY A 68 7.26 -18.17 -6.57
CA GLY A 68 7.96 -18.33 -7.85
C GLY A 68 7.33 -17.53 -9.00
N ALA A 69 6.38 -16.64 -8.70
CA ALA A 69 5.79 -15.74 -9.67
C ALA A 69 6.84 -14.69 -10.04
N LYS A 70 7.43 -14.80 -11.24
CA LYS A 70 8.22 -13.71 -11.81
C LYS A 70 7.32 -12.47 -11.87
N GLN A 71 7.58 -11.53 -10.97
CA GLN A 71 6.95 -10.21 -10.94
C GLN A 71 7.37 -9.39 -12.15
#